data_AF-A0AAU5ISE1-F1
#
_entry.id   AF-A0AAU5ISE1-F1
#
_cell.length_a   1.000
_cell.length_b   1.000
_cell.length_c   1.000
_cell.angle_alpha   90.00
_cell.angle_beta   90.00
_cell.angle_gamma   90.00
#
_symmetry.space_group_name_H-M   'P 1'
#
loop_
_entity.id
_entity.type
_entity.pdbx_description
1 polymer ?
#
loop_
_entity_poly.entity_id
_entity_poly.type
_entity_poly.pdbx_seq_one_letter_code
_entity_poly.pdbx_strand_id
1 'polypeptide(L)'
;MDQEQLIATGAAGDADALARRVREENPGARELDRMAAAHAAPAEVRHRIWLDEPAGVLLFLEHTVPGNGAAGGVELHQIPLRSASCTRVLTRLMAAVLARLASPADSYRARPEIDRDIGALVQLFRVQLARMRTEHADRPGLVRAIHAQIGRAGDTQQAARRTAFLGWYLDGAYSDDQDDYEQAERDLGIDGAVGRARHASRAVRKWQWYGNDLRREVPQPLLQDVPSRRGRHWYYEFRTIERHLNDQQMLELRAALPWAEVTSESVVLDQWSDWAEHPVAGSAAEIVCKYFDAGLRFSQEGTRTLWLRLPGTLAPQIAPYESLLRVASTIVDDDLVLELHRDEADGELSYLYADPGPWLEELLPLRADLAGGDLRAVAIAWRAFYVPRPYSEPVERPPMPDGLDEDELTPQLHALIRLLEEIP
;
A
#
# COMPACT_ATOMS: atom_id res chain seq x y z
N MET A 1 -38.20 -41.68 -3.82
CA MET A 1 -37.56 -42.69 -2.97
C MET A 1 -37.40 -42.07 -1.60
N ASP A 2 -37.93 -42.73 -0.58
CA ASP A 2 -38.58 -42.10 0.57
C ASP A 2 -37.63 -41.57 1.65
N GLN A 3 -38.07 -40.51 2.34
CA GLN A 3 -37.33 -39.76 3.36
C GLN A 3 -37.06 -40.57 4.64
N GLU A 4 -37.69 -41.73 4.78
CA GLU A 4 -37.55 -42.66 5.91
C GLU A 4 -36.39 -43.66 5.77
N GLN A 5 -35.73 -43.78 4.60
CA GLN A 5 -34.51 -44.59 4.47
C GLN A 5 -33.22 -43.83 4.87
N LEU A 6 -33.28 -42.52 5.08
CA LEU A 6 -32.13 -41.70 5.48
C LEU A 6 -31.87 -41.67 7.00
N ILE A 7 -32.75 -42.27 7.81
CA ILE A 7 -32.67 -42.24 9.28
C ILE A 7 -32.24 -43.60 9.89
N ALA A 8 -32.15 -44.69 9.11
CA ALA A 8 -32.13 -46.04 9.69
C ALA A 8 -30.76 -46.69 9.99
N THR A 9 -29.60 -46.09 9.70
CA THR A 9 -28.31 -46.68 10.13
C THR A 9 -27.30 -45.63 10.55
N GLY A 10 -27.45 -45.14 11.77
CA GLY A 10 -26.35 -44.52 12.50
C GLY A 10 -25.34 -45.59 12.91
N ALA A 11 -24.11 -45.47 12.41
CA ALA A 11 -22.94 -46.01 13.08
C ALA A 11 -21.75 -45.12 12.71
N ALA A 12 -21.11 -44.57 13.74
CA ALA A 12 -19.88 -43.80 13.72
C ALA A 12 -18.92 -44.26 12.61
N GLY A 13 -18.78 -43.43 11.58
CA GLY A 13 -17.92 -43.68 10.42
C GLY A 13 -16.90 -42.58 10.26
N ASP A 14 -15.88 -42.65 11.11
CA ASP A 14 -14.51 -42.14 10.93
C ASP A 14 -14.36 -40.72 10.33
N ALA A 15 -14.05 -39.75 11.18
CA ALA A 15 -13.63 -38.40 10.75
C ALA A 15 -12.44 -38.46 9.76
N ASP A 16 -11.61 -39.51 9.82
CA ASP A 16 -10.54 -39.74 8.85
C ASP A 16 -11.03 -40.30 7.51
N ALA A 17 -12.20 -40.94 7.44
CA ALA A 17 -12.83 -41.35 6.18
C ALA A 17 -13.51 -40.15 5.50
N LEU A 18 -14.17 -39.26 6.26
CA LEU A 18 -14.71 -38.00 5.74
C LEU A 18 -13.59 -37.04 5.32
N ALA A 19 -12.51 -36.94 6.10
CA ALA A 19 -11.34 -36.13 5.74
C ALA A 19 -10.56 -36.71 4.55
N ARG A 20 -10.53 -38.04 4.37
CA ARG A 20 -9.92 -38.70 3.21
C ARG A 20 -10.75 -38.53 1.94
N ARG A 21 -12.08 -38.60 2.06
CA ARG A 21 -13.03 -38.32 0.96
C ARG A 21 -12.99 -36.85 0.53
N VAL A 22 -12.94 -35.91 1.49
CA VAL A 22 -12.72 -34.47 1.22
C VAL A 22 -11.33 -34.21 0.60
N ARG A 23 -10.31 -34.97 1.00
CA ARG A 23 -8.95 -34.94 0.41
C ARG A 23 -8.86 -35.59 -0.98
N GLU A 24 -9.79 -36.46 -1.36
CA GLU A 24 -9.84 -37.14 -2.67
C GLU A 24 -10.74 -36.40 -3.67
N GLU A 25 -11.77 -35.70 -3.20
CA GLU A 25 -12.76 -34.99 -4.03
C GLU A 25 -12.49 -33.48 -4.19
N ASN A 26 -11.50 -32.90 -3.50
CA ASN A 26 -11.17 -31.46 -3.58
C ASN A 26 -9.65 -31.20 -3.52
N PRO A 27 -8.98 -30.97 -4.68
CA PRO A 27 -7.54 -30.71 -4.74
C PRO A 27 -7.08 -29.54 -3.84
N GLY A 28 -7.89 -28.48 -3.74
CA GLY A 28 -7.57 -27.29 -2.92
C GLY A 28 -7.53 -27.53 -1.41
N ALA A 29 -8.07 -28.64 -0.90
CA ALA A 29 -8.03 -28.94 0.54
C ALA A 29 -6.66 -29.42 1.03
N ARG A 30 -5.84 -30.04 0.16
CA ARG A 30 -4.46 -30.41 0.48
C ARG A 30 -3.50 -29.21 0.35
N GLU A 31 -3.78 -28.30 -0.58
CA GLU A 31 -3.08 -27.01 -0.74
C GLU A 31 -3.23 -26.11 0.49
N LEU A 32 -4.43 -26.06 1.07
CA LEU A 32 -4.76 -25.24 2.22
C LEU A 32 -3.91 -25.54 3.48
N ASP A 33 -3.53 -26.79 3.72
CA ASP A 33 -2.69 -27.18 4.87
C ASP A 33 -1.19 -26.91 4.62
N ARG A 34 -0.77 -26.83 3.35
CA ARG A 34 0.58 -26.36 2.97
C ARG A 34 0.71 -24.85 3.10
N MET A 35 -0.32 -24.08 2.71
CA MET A 35 -0.39 -22.63 2.89
C MET A 35 -0.22 -22.21 4.37
N ALA A 36 -0.81 -22.97 5.31
CA ALA A 36 -0.70 -22.70 6.74
C ALA A 36 0.69 -23.01 7.32
N ALA A 37 1.38 -24.02 6.77
CA ALA A 37 2.77 -24.35 7.16
C ALA A 37 3.79 -23.36 6.54
N ALA A 38 3.53 -22.84 5.35
CA ALA A 38 4.40 -21.90 4.63
C ALA A 38 4.35 -20.46 5.20
N HIS A 39 3.19 -20.00 5.68
CA HIS A 39 3.07 -18.68 6.33
C HIS A 39 3.75 -18.61 7.72
N ALA A 40 4.09 -19.76 8.29
CA ALA A 40 4.86 -19.88 9.53
C ALA A 40 6.37 -20.07 9.31
N ALA A 41 6.83 -20.16 8.05
CA ALA A 41 8.23 -20.43 7.70
C ALA A 41 9.02 -19.12 7.46
N PRO A 42 10.34 -19.10 7.72
CA PRO A 42 11.17 -17.92 7.47
C PRO A 42 11.35 -17.66 5.95
N ALA A 43 11.21 -16.39 5.56
CA ALA A 43 11.75 -15.67 4.39
C ALA A 43 11.61 -16.21 2.95
N GLU A 44 11.27 -17.48 2.67
CA GLU A 44 11.44 -18.05 1.32
C GLU A 44 10.14 -18.35 0.53
N VAL A 45 8.95 -18.03 1.06
CA VAL A 45 7.69 -18.14 0.30
C VAL A 45 7.05 -16.76 0.14
N ARG A 46 7.09 -16.20 -1.08
CA ARG A 46 6.42 -14.94 -1.44
C ARG A 46 5.08 -15.25 -2.09
N HIS A 47 3.99 -14.94 -1.41
CA HIS A 47 2.65 -14.92 -2.02
C HIS A 47 2.36 -13.52 -2.55
N ARG A 48 1.79 -13.42 -3.76
CA ARG A 48 1.15 -12.20 -4.26
C ARG A 48 -0.32 -12.49 -4.48
N ILE A 49 -1.17 -11.63 -3.90
CA ILE A 49 -2.61 -11.69 -3.99
C ILE A 49 -3.05 -10.59 -4.95
N TRP A 50 -3.92 -10.92 -5.89
CA TRP A 50 -4.61 -9.96 -6.74
C TRP A 50 -6.11 -10.15 -6.61
N LEU A 51 -6.83 -9.03 -6.60
CA LEU A 51 -8.27 -9.01 -6.68
C LEU A 51 -8.65 -8.59 -8.10
N ASP A 52 -9.47 -9.39 -8.77
CA ASP A 52 -10.11 -9.00 -10.03
C ASP A 52 -11.59 -8.78 -9.71
N GLU A 53 -11.92 -7.55 -9.28
CA GLU A 53 -13.28 -7.14 -8.93
C GLU A 53 -14.27 -7.34 -10.11
N PRO A 54 -13.94 -6.95 -11.36
CA PRO A 54 -14.81 -7.18 -12.51
C PRO A 54 -15.14 -8.67 -12.75
N ALA A 55 -14.15 -9.56 -12.61
CA ALA A 55 -14.36 -11.00 -12.77
C ALA A 55 -14.93 -11.67 -11.51
N GLY A 56 -14.99 -10.95 -10.38
CA GLY A 56 -15.50 -11.45 -9.11
C GLY A 56 -14.64 -12.59 -8.55
N VAL A 57 -13.31 -12.52 -8.72
CA VAL A 57 -12.37 -13.57 -8.31
C VAL A 57 -11.18 -13.02 -7.53
N LEU A 58 -10.68 -13.84 -6.61
CA LEU A 58 -9.40 -13.68 -5.94
C LEU A 58 -8.36 -14.53 -6.65
N LEU A 59 -7.29 -13.91 -7.12
CA LEU A 59 -6.12 -14.57 -7.71
C LEU A 59 -4.99 -14.65 -6.69
N PHE A 60 -4.32 -15.79 -6.60
CA PHE A 60 -3.09 -15.89 -5.79
C PHE A 60 -2.03 -16.73 -6.47
N LEU A 61 -0.78 -16.29 -6.34
CA LEU A 61 0.40 -17.01 -6.83
C LEU A 61 1.07 -17.78 -5.68
N GLU A 62 1.37 -19.05 -5.95
CA GLU A 62 2.23 -19.90 -5.11
C GLU A 62 3.57 -20.11 -5.80
N HIS A 63 4.66 -19.94 -5.04
CA HIS A 63 6.01 -20.26 -5.50
C HIS A 63 6.45 -21.55 -4.80
N THR A 64 6.63 -22.64 -5.55
CA THR A 64 7.14 -23.90 -5.02
C THR A 64 8.67 -23.91 -5.03
N VAL A 65 9.30 -24.06 -3.85
CA VAL A 65 10.76 -24.24 -3.77
C VAL A 65 11.09 -25.66 -4.24
N PRO A 66 12.05 -25.85 -5.16
CA PRO A 66 12.38 -27.18 -5.64
C PRO A 66 13.11 -27.99 -4.58
N GLY A 67 12.62 -29.21 -4.33
CA GLY A 67 13.41 -30.25 -3.66
C GLY A 67 14.39 -30.90 -4.63
N ASN A 68 15.64 -31.10 -4.18
CA ASN A 68 16.74 -31.86 -4.81
C ASN A 68 16.52 -32.24 -6.29
N GLY A 69 16.68 -31.27 -7.19
CA GLY A 69 16.87 -31.51 -8.63
C GLY A 69 15.68 -31.20 -9.55
N ALA A 70 14.54 -30.72 -9.06
CA ALA A 70 13.47 -30.19 -9.91
C ALA A 70 13.63 -28.67 -10.15
N ALA A 71 13.07 -28.12 -11.23
CA ALA A 71 12.90 -26.68 -11.38
C ALA A 71 11.70 -26.22 -10.53
N GLY A 72 11.83 -25.14 -9.75
CA GLY A 72 10.71 -24.56 -9.01
C GLY A 72 9.60 -24.10 -9.95
N GLY A 73 8.34 -24.30 -9.57
CA GLY A 73 7.16 -23.91 -10.36
C GLY A 73 6.38 -22.80 -9.68
N VAL A 74 5.84 -21.88 -10.50
CA VAL A 74 4.86 -20.87 -10.05
C VAL A 74 3.47 -21.33 -10.47
N GLU A 75 2.54 -21.47 -9.53
CA GLU A 75 1.15 -21.84 -9.80
C GLU A 75 0.20 -20.66 -9.52
N LEU A 76 -0.72 -20.39 -10.45
CA LEU A 76 -1.74 -19.36 -10.33
C LEU A 76 -3.09 -20.00 -10.02
N HIS A 77 -3.71 -19.55 -8.94
CA HIS A 77 -5.01 -20.03 -8.49
C HIS A 77 -6.06 -18.93 -8.57
N GLN A 78 -7.30 -19.30 -8.93
CA GLN A 78 -8.45 -18.41 -9.04
C GLN A 78 -9.60 -18.91 -8.17
N ILE A 79 -10.12 -18.05 -7.29
CA ILE A 79 -11.23 -18.38 -6.38
C ILE A 79 -12.37 -17.39 -6.56
N PRO A 80 -13.59 -17.84 -6.91
CA PRO A 80 -14.76 -16.96 -6.94
C PRO A 80 -15.05 -16.35 -5.57
N LEU A 81 -15.28 -15.03 -5.51
CA LEU A 81 -15.52 -14.30 -4.25
C LEU A 81 -16.77 -14.79 -3.50
N ARG A 82 -17.76 -15.29 -4.23
CA ARG A 82 -19.00 -15.87 -3.66
C ARG A 82 -18.82 -17.28 -3.06
N SER A 83 -17.66 -17.90 -3.26
CA SER A 83 -17.39 -19.25 -2.77
C SER A 83 -17.12 -19.26 -1.27
N ALA A 84 -17.63 -20.27 -0.55
CA ALA A 84 -17.24 -20.55 0.83
C ALA A 84 -15.73 -20.79 0.99
N SER A 85 -15.03 -21.15 -0.09
CA SER A 85 -13.57 -21.28 -0.12
C SER A 85 -12.86 -19.93 -0.04
N CYS A 86 -13.42 -18.85 -0.59
CA CYS A 86 -12.86 -17.50 -0.46
C CYS A 86 -12.84 -17.06 1.01
N THR A 87 -13.95 -17.26 1.74
CA THR A 87 -14.02 -16.96 3.19
C THR A 87 -12.94 -17.69 3.98
N ARG A 88 -12.69 -18.96 3.65
CA ARG A 88 -11.67 -19.77 4.34
C ARG A 88 -10.26 -19.28 4.05
N VAL A 89 -9.97 -18.95 2.79
CA VAL A 89 -8.67 -18.39 2.38
C VAL A 89 -8.42 -17.04 3.07
N LEU A 90 -9.39 -16.12 3.02
CA LEU A 90 -9.29 -14.83 3.70
C LEU A 90 -9.11 -14.99 5.21
N THR A 91 -9.90 -15.85 5.86
CA THR A 91 -9.78 -16.10 7.30
C THR A 91 -8.39 -16.60 7.66
N ARG A 92 -7.80 -17.51 6.87
CA ARG A 92 -6.45 -18.03 7.11
C ARG A 92 -5.37 -16.98 6.86
N LEU A 93 -5.45 -16.22 5.77
CA LEU A 93 -4.52 -15.13 5.46
C LEU A 93 -4.56 -14.03 6.54
N MET A 94 -5.77 -13.67 6.97
CA MET A 94 -6.00 -12.71 8.06
C MET A 94 -5.46 -13.23 9.38
N ALA A 95 -5.55 -14.54 9.68
CA ALA A 95 -5.23 -15.05 11.01
C ALA A 95 -3.81 -14.68 11.47
N ALA A 96 -2.81 -14.80 10.59
CA ALA A 96 -1.42 -14.48 10.93
C ALA A 96 -1.21 -12.97 11.14
N VAL A 97 -1.70 -12.14 10.22
CA VAL A 97 -1.64 -10.67 10.32
C VAL A 97 -2.38 -10.19 11.57
N LEU A 98 -3.59 -10.68 11.80
CA LEU A 98 -4.41 -10.31 12.96
C LEU A 98 -3.82 -10.76 14.28
N ALA A 99 -3.11 -11.90 14.32
CA ALA A 99 -2.41 -12.36 15.51
C ALA A 99 -1.26 -11.43 15.85
N ARG A 100 -0.44 -11.02 14.87
CA ARG A 100 0.67 -10.08 15.10
C ARG A 100 0.16 -8.68 15.50
N LEU A 101 -0.89 -8.19 14.84
CA LEU A 101 -1.57 -6.94 15.21
C LEU A 101 -2.28 -6.99 16.57
N ALA A 102 -2.48 -8.18 17.18
CA ALA A 102 -3.07 -8.31 18.51
C ALA A 102 -2.10 -7.96 19.64
N SER A 103 -0.81 -8.14 19.38
CA SER A 103 0.26 -7.88 20.35
C SER A 103 1.43 -7.20 19.64
N PRO A 104 1.26 -5.94 19.20
CA PRO A 104 2.27 -5.25 18.40
C PRO A 104 3.66 -5.21 19.04
N ALA A 105 3.73 -4.91 20.34
CA ALA A 105 4.99 -4.82 21.08
C ALA A 105 5.80 -6.13 21.08
N ASP A 106 5.10 -7.27 21.04
CA ASP A 106 5.72 -8.61 21.05
C ASP A 106 5.99 -9.14 19.64
N SER A 107 5.29 -8.60 18.63
CA SER A 107 5.26 -9.16 17.27
C SER A 107 6.12 -8.41 16.28
N TYR A 108 6.42 -7.13 16.54
CA TYR A 108 7.16 -6.28 15.62
C TYR A 108 8.37 -5.67 16.30
N ARG A 109 9.48 -5.59 15.55
CA ARG A 109 10.73 -4.99 16.01
C ARG A 109 10.87 -3.53 15.60
N ALA A 110 10.10 -3.11 14.60
CA ALA A 110 10.11 -1.76 14.06
C ALA A 110 8.78 -1.43 13.38
N ARG A 111 8.41 -0.15 13.29
CA ARG A 111 7.13 0.25 12.67
C ARG A 111 6.96 -0.17 11.21
N PRO A 112 7.98 -0.18 10.34
CA PRO A 112 7.82 -0.68 8.97
C PRO A 112 7.23 -2.10 8.89
N GLU A 113 7.59 -2.96 9.87
CA GLU A 113 7.03 -4.32 9.93
C GLU A 113 5.53 -4.31 10.25
N ILE A 114 5.06 -3.40 11.09
CA ILE A 114 3.62 -3.25 11.38
C ILE A 114 2.88 -2.55 10.24
N ASP A 115 3.52 -1.61 9.55
CA ASP A 115 2.91 -0.90 8.41
C ASP A 115 2.66 -1.84 7.25
N ARG A 116 3.56 -2.79 7.00
CA ARG A 116 3.34 -3.88 6.05
C ARG A 116 2.08 -4.70 6.38
N ASP A 117 1.88 -5.01 7.67
CA ASP A 117 0.71 -5.78 8.13
C ASP A 117 -0.58 -4.95 8.17
N ILE A 118 -0.49 -3.63 8.40
CA ILE A 118 -1.59 -2.68 8.24
C ILE A 118 -1.98 -2.60 6.76
N GLY A 119 -1.01 -2.51 5.84
CA GLY A 119 -1.24 -2.57 4.39
C GLY A 119 -1.89 -3.88 3.96
N ALA A 120 -1.39 -5.01 4.46
CA ALA A 120 -2.00 -6.33 4.24
C ALA A 120 -3.44 -6.39 4.77
N LEU A 121 -3.72 -5.78 5.93
CA LEU A 121 -5.07 -5.67 6.47
C LEU A 121 -6.00 -4.86 5.55
N VAL A 122 -5.50 -3.76 4.95
CA VAL A 122 -6.24 -2.98 3.96
C VAL A 122 -6.55 -3.82 2.72
N GLN A 123 -5.59 -4.60 2.20
CA GLN A 123 -5.86 -5.53 1.09
C GLN A 123 -6.97 -6.54 1.43
N LEU A 124 -6.99 -7.05 2.67
CA LEU A 124 -8.03 -7.97 3.12
C LEU A 124 -9.38 -7.27 3.27
N PHE A 125 -9.40 -5.99 3.67
CA PHE A 125 -10.61 -5.17 3.67
C PHE A 125 -11.17 -4.97 2.26
N ARG A 126 -10.32 -4.77 1.25
CA ARG A 126 -10.71 -4.64 -0.16
C ARG A 126 -11.41 -5.91 -0.67
N VAL A 127 -10.83 -7.08 -0.45
CA VAL A 127 -11.48 -8.35 -0.85
C VAL A 127 -12.80 -8.57 -0.11
N GLN A 128 -12.87 -8.22 1.18
CA GLN A 128 -14.10 -8.31 1.96
C GLN A 128 -15.17 -7.34 1.43
N LEU A 129 -14.79 -6.13 1.02
CA LEU A 129 -15.67 -5.14 0.42
C LEU A 129 -16.22 -5.62 -0.93
N ALA A 130 -15.36 -6.09 -1.82
CA ALA A 130 -15.74 -6.64 -3.12
C ALA A 130 -16.76 -7.78 -2.99
N ARG A 131 -16.54 -8.68 -2.02
CA ARG A 131 -17.51 -9.72 -1.70
C ARG A 131 -18.85 -9.13 -1.25
N MET A 132 -18.84 -8.15 -0.34
CA MET A 132 -20.08 -7.53 0.15
C MET A 132 -20.84 -6.78 -0.95
N ARG A 133 -20.14 -6.18 -1.91
CA ARG A 133 -20.76 -5.59 -3.13
C ARG A 133 -21.50 -6.62 -3.98
N THR A 134 -21.11 -7.90 -3.93
CA THR A 134 -21.87 -8.97 -4.59
C THR A 134 -23.21 -9.29 -3.93
N GLU A 135 -23.35 -8.95 -2.64
CA GLU A 135 -24.53 -9.21 -1.81
C GLU A 135 -25.42 -7.97 -1.63
N HIS A 136 -24.83 -6.76 -1.76
CA HIS A 136 -25.48 -5.47 -1.56
C HIS A 136 -25.27 -4.57 -2.78
N ALA A 137 -26.34 -4.38 -3.56
CA ALA A 137 -26.31 -3.62 -4.81
C ALA A 137 -26.31 -2.09 -4.63
N ASP A 138 -26.78 -1.61 -3.48
CA ASP A 138 -26.85 -0.18 -3.16
C ASP A 138 -25.87 0.20 -2.03
N ARG A 139 -25.27 1.39 -2.17
CA ARG A 139 -24.32 1.94 -1.22
C ARG A 139 -24.87 2.05 0.22
N PRO A 140 -26.12 2.51 0.45
CA PRO A 140 -26.67 2.56 1.81
C PRO A 140 -26.86 1.17 2.43
N GLY A 141 -27.29 0.18 1.64
CA GLY A 141 -27.40 -1.21 2.08
C GLY A 141 -26.06 -1.79 2.50
N LEU A 142 -25.01 -1.52 1.72
CA LEU A 142 -23.64 -1.91 2.01
C LEU A 142 -23.11 -1.29 3.31
N VAL A 143 -23.27 0.03 3.50
CA VAL A 143 -22.87 0.74 4.72
C VAL A 143 -23.53 0.14 5.96
N ARG A 144 -24.85 -0.09 5.92
CA ARG A 144 -25.58 -0.71 7.03
C ARG A 144 -25.13 -2.15 7.30
N ALA A 145 -24.83 -2.91 6.25
CA ALA A 145 -24.34 -4.28 6.39
C ALA A 145 -22.96 -4.32 7.07
N ILE A 146 -22.04 -3.42 6.69
CA ILE A 146 -20.72 -3.26 7.33
C ILE A 146 -20.90 -2.87 8.81
N HIS A 147 -21.71 -1.85 9.08
CA HIS A 147 -21.96 -1.39 10.45
C HIS A 147 -22.58 -2.48 11.33
N ALA A 148 -23.53 -3.27 10.80
CA ALA A 148 -24.15 -4.37 11.53
C ALA A 148 -23.15 -5.48 11.92
N GLN A 149 -22.02 -5.62 11.22
CA GLN A 149 -20.97 -6.56 11.64
C GLN A 149 -20.33 -6.15 12.97
N ILE A 150 -20.24 -4.85 13.29
CA ILE A 150 -19.64 -4.37 14.55
C ILE A 150 -20.42 -4.92 15.75
N GLY A 151 -21.75 -4.87 15.71
CA GLY A 151 -22.62 -5.39 16.78
C GLY A 151 -22.55 -6.91 16.97
N ARG A 152 -22.01 -7.65 15.99
CA ARG A 152 -21.77 -9.10 16.06
C ARG A 152 -20.36 -9.45 16.53
N ALA A 153 -19.59 -8.49 17.03
CA ALA A 153 -18.22 -8.75 17.48
C ALA A 153 -18.25 -9.57 18.78
N GLY A 154 -17.45 -10.64 18.83
CA GLY A 154 -17.33 -11.52 19.99
C GLY A 154 -16.40 -10.98 21.08
N ASP A 155 -15.55 -10.00 20.75
CA ASP A 155 -14.60 -9.38 21.67
C ASP A 155 -14.26 -7.93 21.26
N THR A 156 -13.59 -7.20 22.15
CA THR A 156 -13.19 -5.79 21.96
C THR A 156 -12.25 -5.60 20.78
N GLN A 157 -11.36 -6.56 20.50
CA GLN A 157 -10.39 -6.46 19.41
C GLN A 157 -11.07 -6.64 18.06
N GLN A 158 -12.00 -7.58 17.95
CA GLN A 158 -12.85 -7.77 16.78
C GLN A 158 -13.77 -6.57 16.55
N ALA A 159 -14.30 -5.97 17.62
CA ALA A 159 -15.07 -4.72 17.53
C ALA A 159 -14.19 -3.57 17.00
N ALA A 160 -12.97 -3.42 17.51
CA ALA A 160 -12.00 -2.42 17.03
C ALA A 160 -11.68 -2.62 15.54
N ARG A 161 -11.38 -3.85 15.11
CA ARG A 161 -11.09 -4.19 13.70
C ARG A 161 -12.26 -3.91 12.77
N ARG A 162 -13.48 -4.28 13.15
CA ARG A 162 -14.68 -4.01 12.33
C ARG A 162 -15.01 -2.52 12.29
N THR A 163 -14.73 -1.80 13.37
CA THR A 163 -14.84 -0.33 13.40
C THR A 163 -13.79 0.33 12.50
N ALA A 164 -12.56 -0.20 12.51
CA ALA A 164 -11.48 0.21 11.60
C ALA A 164 -11.86 -0.05 10.14
N PHE A 165 -12.40 -1.22 9.81
CA PHE A 165 -12.91 -1.53 8.46
C PHE A 165 -13.98 -0.55 8.00
N LEU A 166 -14.98 -0.27 8.86
CA LEU A 166 -16.00 0.72 8.56
C LEU A 166 -15.39 2.12 8.38
N GLY A 167 -14.43 2.50 9.23
CA GLY A 167 -13.73 3.77 9.13
C GLY A 167 -12.96 3.93 7.83
N TRP A 168 -12.18 2.91 7.46
CA TRP A 168 -11.44 2.85 6.19
C TRP A 168 -12.38 2.96 4.99
N TYR A 169 -13.49 2.22 4.99
CA TYR A 169 -14.47 2.29 3.90
C TYR A 169 -15.14 3.67 3.80
N LEU A 170 -15.55 4.25 4.92
CA LEU A 170 -16.20 5.57 4.93
C LEU A 170 -15.25 6.68 4.51
N ASP A 171 -13.97 6.60 4.89
CA ASP A 171 -12.94 7.53 4.45
C ASP A 171 -12.79 7.44 2.93
N GLY A 172 -12.55 6.25 2.38
CA GLY A 172 -12.42 6.07 0.93
C GLY A 172 -13.66 6.50 0.14
N ALA A 173 -14.86 6.16 0.63
CA ALA A 173 -16.09 6.40 -0.11
C ALA A 173 -16.62 7.85 0.01
N TYR A 174 -16.41 8.53 1.14
CA TYR A 174 -17.04 9.83 1.45
C TYR A 174 -16.03 10.95 1.77
N SER A 175 -14.71 10.76 1.58
CA SER A 175 -13.71 11.79 1.90
C SER A 175 -13.72 13.03 1.00
N ASP A 176 -14.59 13.08 -0.02
CA ASP A 176 -14.50 14.08 -1.08
C ASP A 176 -15.09 15.44 -0.70
N ASP A 177 -15.99 15.53 0.29
CA ASP A 177 -16.54 16.77 0.86
C ASP A 177 -17.10 16.59 2.29
N GLN A 178 -17.27 17.68 3.05
CA GLN A 178 -17.94 17.68 4.36
C GLN A 178 -19.44 17.32 4.25
N ASP A 179 -20.09 17.69 3.14
CA ASP A 179 -21.49 17.35 2.84
C ASP A 179 -21.68 15.82 2.61
N ASP A 180 -20.63 15.12 2.20
CA ASP A 180 -20.66 13.67 1.99
C ASP A 180 -20.63 12.88 3.31
N TYR A 181 -20.06 13.43 4.39
CA TYR A 181 -20.14 12.82 5.71
C TYR A 181 -21.56 12.87 6.28
N GLU A 182 -22.33 13.91 5.96
CA GLU A 182 -23.75 13.95 6.30
C GLU A 182 -24.52 12.87 5.53
N GLN A 183 -24.17 12.65 4.27
CA GLN A 183 -24.73 11.56 3.47
C GLN A 183 -24.36 10.17 4.04
N ALA A 184 -23.13 9.98 4.53
CA ALA A 184 -22.73 8.77 5.23
C ALA A 184 -23.56 8.52 6.51
N GLU A 185 -23.88 9.56 7.27
CA GLU A 185 -24.73 9.46 8.47
C GLU A 185 -26.18 9.09 8.12
N ARG A 186 -26.72 9.66 7.03
CA ARG A 186 -28.04 9.26 6.49
C ARG A 186 -28.03 7.80 6.04
N ASP A 187 -26.99 7.36 5.35
CA ASP A 187 -26.86 5.98 4.86
C ASP A 187 -26.77 4.96 6.02
N LEU A 188 -26.15 5.37 7.13
CA LEU A 188 -26.13 4.63 8.40
C LEU A 188 -27.51 4.57 9.11
N GLY A 189 -28.51 5.33 8.65
CA GLY A 189 -29.85 5.41 9.25
C GLY A 189 -29.87 6.21 10.55
N ILE A 190 -28.96 7.17 10.71
CA ILE A 190 -28.87 8.03 11.89
C ILE A 190 -29.63 9.33 11.56
N ASP A 191 -30.93 9.37 11.85
CA ASP A 191 -31.76 10.53 11.53
C ASP A 191 -31.46 11.75 12.43
N GLY A 192 -31.43 12.91 11.79
CA GLY A 192 -31.05 14.21 12.34
C GLY A 192 -31.82 14.62 13.59
N ALA A 193 -31.19 14.44 14.75
CA ALA A 193 -31.49 15.18 15.97
C ALA A 193 -30.23 15.96 16.38
N VAL A 194 -30.21 17.22 15.96
CA VAL A 194 -29.46 18.37 16.52
C VAL A 194 -28.32 17.98 17.48
N GLY A 195 -27.08 17.94 16.96
CA GLY A 195 -25.88 18.06 17.79
C GLY A 195 -24.72 17.09 17.56
N ARG A 196 -24.75 16.19 16.57
CA ARG A 196 -23.65 15.22 16.36
C ARG A 196 -23.34 14.91 14.89
N ALA A 197 -22.74 15.85 14.18
CA ALA A 197 -21.84 15.57 13.04
C ALA A 197 -20.56 14.83 13.52
N ARG A 198 -20.72 13.72 14.26
CA ARG A 198 -19.65 13.13 15.08
C ARG A 198 -19.52 11.61 14.94
N HIS A 199 -20.38 10.90 14.22
CA HIS A 199 -20.33 9.43 14.22
C HIS A 199 -19.56 8.88 13.01
N ALA A 200 -19.86 9.32 11.79
CA ALA A 200 -19.08 8.94 10.60
C ALA A 200 -17.64 9.46 10.71
N SER A 201 -17.45 10.74 11.06
CA SER A 201 -16.12 11.31 11.31
C SER A 201 -15.39 10.62 12.47
N ARG A 202 -16.11 10.06 13.45
CA ARG A 202 -15.49 9.25 14.52
C ARG A 202 -15.12 7.86 14.05
N ALA A 203 -15.88 7.22 13.17
CA ALA A 203 -15.51 5.94 12.56
C ALA A 203 -14.28 6.11 11.66
N VAL A 204 -14.22 7.15 10.83
CA VAL A 204 -13.02 7.49 10.04
C VAL A 204 -11.82 7.76 10.93
N ARG A 205 -11.97 8.60 11.97
CA ARG A 205 -10.92 8.81 12.97
C ARG A 205 -10.51 7.52 13.67
N LYS A 206 -11.43 6.55 13.84
CA LYS A 206 -11.13 5.25 14.44
C LYS A 206 -10.22 4.40 13.56
N TRP A 207 -10.28 4.50 12.23
CA TRP A 207 -9.28 3.86 11.36
C TRP A 207 -7.89 4.47 11.56
N GLN A 208 -7.79 5.80 11.47
CA GLN A 208 -6.52 6.52 11.67
C GLN A 208 -5.94 6.26 13.07
N TRP A 209 -6.78 6.31 14.12
CA TRP A 209 -6.36 5.99 15.48
C TRP A 209 -5.97 4.53 15.63
N TYR A 210 -6.69 3.60 14.99
CA TYR A 210 -6.33 2.19 15.06
C TYR A 210 -4.92 1.94 14.51
N GLY A 211 -4.58 2.46 13.33
CA GLY A 211 -3.22 2.37 12.80
C GLY A 211 -2.18 3.05 13.69
N ASN A 212 -2.48 4.24 14.22
CA ASN A 212 -1.56 4.97 15.09
C ASN A 212 -1.37 4.30 16.46
N ASP A 213 -2.43 3.75 17.06
CA ASP A 213 -2.37 3.05 18.35
C ASP A 213 -1.54 1.77 18.20
N LEU A 214 -1.72 1.03 17.10
CA LEU A 214 -0.88 -0.11 16.74
C LEU A 214 0.61 0.29 16.63
N ARG A 215 0.92 1.37 15.90
CA ARG A 215 2.30 1.89 15.75
C ARG A 215 2.93 2.36 17.04
N ARG A 216 2.14 2.90 17.98
CA ARG A 216 2.62 3.41 19.27
C ARG A 216 3.13 2.30 20.20
N GLU A 217 2.63 1.08 20.02
CA GLU A 217 3.05 -0.09 20.80
C GLU A 217 4.34 -0.72 20.27
N VAL A 218 4.75 -0.40 19.04
CA VAL A 218 5.96 -0.95 18.42
C VAL A 218 7.18 -0.10 18.79
N PRO A 219 8.23 -0.69 19.37
CA PRO A 219 9.47 0.05 19.66
C PRO A 219 10.10 0.56 18.37
N GLN A 220 10.59 1.79 18.39
CA GLN A 220 11.41 2.36 17.34
C GLN A 220 12.80 2.69 17.89
N PRO A 221 13.87 2.44 17.14
CA PRO A 221 15.14 3.09 17.43
C PRO A 221 14.92 4.59 17.27
N LEU A 222 15.19 5.35 18.33
CA LEU A 222 15.28 6.79 18.19
C LEU A 222 16.53 7.11 17.36
N LEU A 223 16.55 8.24 16.65
CA LEU A 223 17.71 8.70 15.88
C LEU A 223 19.02 8.63 16.68
N GLN A 224 18.92 8.84 18.00
CA GLN A 224 20.02 8.79 18.98
C GLN A 224 20.55 7.38 19.29
N ASP A 225 19.81 6.32 18.96
CA ASP A 225 20.15 4.92 19.22
C ASP A 225 20.90 4.26 18.05
N VAL A 226 20.95 4.93 16.89
CA VAL A 226 21.74 4.49 15.73
C VAL A 226 23.20 4.88 15.97
N PRO A 227 24.18 3.94 15.90
CA PRO A 227 25.58 4.24 16.16
C PRO A 227 26.04 5.41 15.30
N SER A 228 26.58 6.44 15.94
CA SER A 228 27.03 7.67 15.29
C SER A 228 28.15 7.37 14.28
N ARG A 229 27.78 7.10 13.03
CA ARG A 229 28.59 7.45 11.86
C ARG A 229 28.33 8.94 11.59
N ARG A 230 29.35 9.70 11.20
CA ARG A 230 29.23 11.16 11.06
C ARG A 230 28.16 11.47 10.00
N GLY A 231 27.10 12.20 10.37
CA GLY A 231 26.02 12.60 9.47
C GLY A 231 24.80 11.65 9.47
N ARG A 232 23.96 11.81 8.45
CA ARG A 232 22.71 11.05 8.24
C ARG A 232 22.87 10.12 7.04
N HIS A 233 22.14 9.01 7.03
CA HIS A 233 22.10 8.12 5.88
C HIS A 233 21.25 8.71 4.74
N TRP A 234 21.75 8.59 3.52
CA TRP A 234 21.05 9.01 2.31
C TRP A 234 21.22 7.97 1.23
N TYR A 235 20.11 7.60 0.62
CA TYR A 235 20.05 6.79 -0.59
C TYR A 235 19.56 7.66 -1.74
N TYR A 236 20.29 7.66 -2.85
CA TYR A 236 19.87 8.22 -4.12
C TYR A 236 20.04 7.20 -5.23
N GLU A 237 19.03 7.05 -6.07
CA GLU A 237 19.10 6.31 -7.32
C GLU A 237 18.63 7.21 -8.45
N PHE A 238 19.40 7.28 -9.53
CA PHE A 238 19.02 7.97 -10.76
C PHE A 238 19.05 6.98 -11.92
N ARG A 239 18.08 7.06 -12.83
CA ARG A 239 17.91 6.12 -13.95
C ARG A 239 17.65 6.84 -15.26
N THR A 240 18.26 6.34 -16.33
CA THR A 240 17.85 6.64 -17.69
C THR A 240 16.82 5.61 -18.16
N ILE A 241 15.91 6.01 -19.06
CA ILE A 241 14.86 5.16 -19.65
C ILE A 241 15.01 5.14 -21.18
N GLU A 242 14.98 6.33 -21.79
CA GLU A 242 14.97 6.48 -23.25
C GLU A 242 16.35 6.86 -23.82
N ARG A 243 17.32 7.06 -22.93
CA ARG A 243 18.69 7.43 -23.24
C ARG A 243 19.69 6.60 -22.45
N HIS A 244 20.96 6.71 -22.81
CA HIS A 244 22.09 6.17 -22.07
C HIS A 244 23.11 7.28 -21.83
N LEU A 245 23.82 7.20 -20.71
CA LEU A 245 24.96 8.05 -20.45
C LEU A 245 26.10 7.65 -21.39
N ASN A 246 26.66 8.64 -22.11
CA ASN A 246 27.87 8.44 -22.88
C ASN A 246 29.12 8.44 -21.98
N ASP A 247 30.27 8.04 -22.52
CA ASP A 247 31.53 7.95 -21.78
C ASP A 247 31.95 9.26 -21.10
N GLN A 248 31.68 10.39 -21.76
CA GLN A 248 31.99 11.70 -21.20
C GLN A 248 31.08 12.02 -20.02
N GLN A 249 29.77 11.79 -20.13
CA GLN A 249 28.80 12.01 -19.05
C GLN A 249 29.09 11.11 -17.85
N MET A 250 29.42 9.84 -18.07
CA MET A 250 29.84 8.93 -17.01
C MET A 250 31.13 9.41 -16.32
N LEU A 251 32.10 9.93 -17.08
CA LEU A 251 33.34 10.48 -16.51
C LEU A 251 33.06 11.74 -15.68
N GLU A 252 32.22 12.65 -16.18
CA GLU A 252 31.76 13.84 -15.45
C GLU A 252 31.07 13.45 -14.13
N LEU A 253 30.16 12.49 -14.17
CA LEU A 253 29.43 12.00 -13.00
C LEU A 253 30.36 11.31 -11.99
N ARG A 254 31.30 10.48 -12.43
CA ARG A 254 32.30 9.85 -11.53
C ARG A 254 33.23 10.87 -10.89
N ALA A 255 33.54 11.96 -11.59
CA ALA A 255 34.34 13.05 -11.04
C ALA A 255 33.56 13.88 -10.01
N ALA A 256 32.28 14.14 -10.27
CA ALA A 256 31.41 14.90 -9.36
C ALA A 256 30.91 14.08 -8.16
N LEU A 257 30.71 12.77 -8.36
CA LEU A 257 30.12 11.83 -7.40
C LEU A 257 31.08 10.64 -7.20
N PRO A 258 32.24 10.86 -6.54
CA PRO A 258 33.32 9.87 -6.49
C PRO A 258 32.98 8.58 -5.73
N TRP A 259 31.90 8.60 -4.93
CA TRP A 259 31.42 7.44 -4.17
C TRP A 259 30.19 6.77 -4.78
N ALA A 260 29.73 7.26 -5.94
CA ALA A 260 28.57 6.71 -6.61
C ALA A 260 28.94 5.50 -7.47
N GLU A 261 28.05 4.51 -7.51
CA GLU A 261 28.09 3.47 -8.52
C GLU A 261 27.50 4.03 -9.82
N VAL A 262 28.37 4.35 -10.79
CA VAL A 262 27.99 4.95 -12.07
C VAL A 262 28.08 3.93 -13.19
N THR A 263 26.93 3.64 -13.80
CA THR A 263 26.78 2.82 -15.02
C THR A 263 26.30 3.69 -16.19
N SER A 264 26.10 3.09 -17.36
CA SER A 264 25.49 3.79 -18.50
C SER A 264 24.00 4.09 -18.32
N GLU A 265 23.35 3.44 -17.36
CA GLU A 265 21.89 3.49 -17.16
C GLU A 265 21.49 4.03 -15.79
N SER A 266 22.43 4.05 -14.84
CA SER A 266 22.13 4.38 -13.46
C SER A 266 23.28 5.05 -12.73
N VAL A 267 22.90 5.82 -11.72
CA VAL A 267 23.80 6.29 -10.66
C VAL A 267 23.16 5.96 -9.32
N VAL A 268 23.88 5.24 -8.46
CA VAL A 268 23.45 4.94 -7.08
C VAL A 268 24.43 5.56 -6.09
N LEU A 269 23.91 6.29 -5.11
CA LEU A 269 24.65 6.76 -3.93
C LEU A 269 23.97 6.21 -2.69
N ASP A 270 24.73 5.49 -1.86
CA ASP A 270 24.25 4.92 -0.61
C ASP A 270 25.27 5.21 0.50
N GLN A 271 25.08 6.31 1.22
CA GLN A 271 26.15 6.87 2.06
C GLN A 271 25.67 7.65 3.29
N TRP A 272 26.60 7.80 4.25
CA TRP A 272 26.43 8.63 5.44
C TRP A 272 27.10 9.98 5.24
N SER A 273 26.33 11.08 5.31
CA SER A 273 26.90 12.43 5.28
C SER A 273 25.98 13.46 5.95
N ASP A 274 26.53 14.62 6.30
CA ASP A 274 25.72 15.79 6.63
C ASP A 274 25.04 16.32 5.36
N TRP A 275 23.83 16.89 5.51
CA TRP A 275 23.06 17.42 4.37
C TRP A 275 23.85 18.48 3.59
N ALA A 276 24.53 19.38 4.31
CA ALA A 276 25.32 20.46 3.71
C ALA A 276 26.55 19.96 2.93
N GLU A 277 27.01 18.74 3.18
CA GLU A 277 28.16 18.12 2.53
C GLU A 277 27.75 17.06 1.48
N HIS A 278 26.46 16.74 1.37
CA HIS A 278 25.98 15.71 0.46
C HIS A 278 26.11 16.23 -1.00
N PRO A 279 26.79 15.51 -1.91
CA PRO A 279 27.19 16.04 -3.21
C PRO A 279 26.04 16.34 -4.18
N VAL A 280 24.85 15.81 -3.89
CA VAL A 280 23.61 16.07 -4.66
C VAL A 280 22.55 16.84 -3.87
N ALA A 281 22.88 17.32 -2.65
CA ALA A 281 21.95 18.11 -1.87
C ALA A 281 21.62 19.42 -2.60
N GLY A 282 20.33 19.65 -2.85
CA GLY A 282 19.85 20.85 -3.55
C GLY A 282 20.07 20.86 -5.06
N SER A 283 20.76 19.87 -5.64
CA SER A 283 21.01 19.78 -7.09
C SER A 283 20.41 18.52 -7.74
N ALA A 284 19.71 17.66 -6.98
CA ALA A 284 19.13 16.42 -7.48
C ALA A 284 18.21 16.64 -8.70
N ALA A 285 17.34 17.66 -8.67
CA ALA A 285 16.46 17.98 -9.81
C ALA A 285 17.27 18.40 -11.06
N GLU A 286 18.33 19.19 -10.88
CA GLU A 286 19.23 19.59 -11.98
C GLU A 286 19.98 18.39 -12.56
N ILE A 287 20.47 17.49 -11.70
CA ILE A 287 21.12 16.23 -12.11
C ILE A 287 20.17 15.36 -12.90
N VAL A 288 18.92 15.22 -12.43
CA VAL A 288 17.87 14.49 -13.14
C VAL A 288 17.66 15.11 -14.51
N CYS A 289 17.40 16.42 -14.60
CA CYS A 289 17.18 17.06 -15.90
C CYS A 289 18.36 16.83 -16.86
N LYS A 290 19.59 17.07 -16.38
CA LYS A 290 20.79 17.04 -17.22
C LYS A 290 21.16 15.64 -17.71
N TYR A 291 21.03 14.62 -16.86
CA TYR A 291 21.61 13.29 -17.13
C TYR A 291 20.60 12.15 -17.12
N PHE A 292 19.48 12.24 -16.40
CA PHE A 292 18.57 11.11 -16.13
C PHE A 292 17.12 11.37 -16.55
N ASP A 293 16.28 10.35 -16.45
CA ASP A 293 14.85 10.46 -16.74
C ASP A 293 14.01 10.33 -15.47
N ALA A 294 14.55 9.68 -14.45
CA ALA A 294 13.95 9.57 -13.14
C ALA A 294 15.02 9.57 -12.03
N GLY A 295 14.61 9.93 -10.83
CA GLY A 295 15.43 9.84 -9.63
C GLY A 295 14.59 9.48 -8.40
N LEU A 296 15.21 8.86 -7.41
CA LEU A 296 14.59 8.52 -6.14
C LEU A 296 15.54 8.86 -4.99
N ARG A 297 15.00 9.40 -3.90
CA ARG A 297 15.73 9.63 -2.64
C ARG A 297 14.99 9.00 -1.48
N PHE A 298 15.76 8.38 -0.60
CA PHE A 298 15.38 8.13 0.79
C PHE A 298 16.39 8.80 1.72
N SER A 299 15.91 9.50 2.74
CA SER A 299 16.74 10.03 3.82
C SER A 299 16.50 9.28 5.12
N GLN A 300 17.51 9.34 5.99
CA GLN A 300 17.37 8.84 7.34
C GLN A 300 16.25 9.51 8.13
N GLU A 301 15.89 10.73 7.76
CA GLU A 301 14.87 11.52 8.45
C GLU A 301 13.46 11.19 7.98
N GLY A 302 13.31 10.18 7.11
CA GLY A 302 12.03 9.74 6.56
C GLY A 302 11.57 10.57 5.35
N THR A 303 12.40 11.46 4.83
CA THR A 303 12.08 12.20 3.61
C THR A 303 12.30 11.33 2.38
N ARG A 304 11.29 11.27 1.52
CA ARG A 304 11.31 10.57 0.23
C ARG A 304 10.98 11.51 -0.89
N THR A 305 11.69 11.40 -1.99
CA THR A 305 11.37 12.17 -3.20
C THR A 305 11.51 11.31 -4.42
N LEU A 306 10.48 11.27 -5.25
CA LEU A 306 10.55 10.80 -6.63
C LEU A 306 10.68 12.03 -7.55
N TRP A 307 11.68 12.00 -8.44
CA TRP A 307 11.85 12.96 -9.53
C TRP A 307 11.52 12.27 -10.85
N LEU A 308 10.73 12.92 -11.69
CA LEU A 308 10.45 12.48 -13.06
C LEU A 308 10.70 13.63 -14.02
N ARG A 309 11.59 13.42 -15.01
CA ARG A 309 11.73 14.32 -16.14
C ARG A 309 10.57 14.08 -17.09
N LEU A 310 9.90 15.14 -17.52
CA LEU A 310 8.68 15.14 -18.33
C LEU A 310 8.75 16.24 -19.40
N PRO A 311 7.97 16.14 -20.48
CA PRO A 311 7.87 17.24 -21.44
C PRO A 311 7.36 18.53 -20.76
N GLY A 312 8.02 19.66 -21.02
CA GLY A 312 7.65 20.97 -20.45
C GLY A 312 6.19 21.38 -20.73
N THR A 313 5.59 20.84 -21.79
CA THR A 313 4.18 21.08 -22.16
C THR A 313 3.17 20.59 -21.12
N LEU A 314 3.57 19.74 -20.16
CA LEU A 314 2.71 19.26 -19.08
C LEU A 314 2.60 20.24 -17.91
N ALA A 315 3.46 21.26 -17.83
CA ALA A 315 3.47 22.20 -16.70
C ALA A 315 2.10 22.85 -16.41
N PRO A 316 1.32 23.32 -17.41
CA PRO A 316 -0.01 23.87 -17.15
C PRO A 316 -1.01 22.87 -16.55
N GLN A 317 -0.83 21.57 -16.82
CA GLN A 317 -1.70 20.51 -16.30
C GLN A 317 -1.31 20.10 -14.87
N ILE A 318 -0.03 20.25 -14.51
CA ILE A 318 0.50 19.92 -13.19
C ILE A 318 0.33 21.09 -12.20
N ALA A 319 0.42 22.33 -12.67
CA ALA A 319 0.33 23.55 -11.85
C ALA A 319 -0.84 23.56 -10.83
N PRO A 320 -2.06 23.09 -11.14
CA PRO A 320 -3.15 23.04 -10.16
C PRO A 320 -2.88 22.16 -8.95
N TYR A 321 -2.04 21.13 -9.09
CA TYR A 321 -1.70 20.20 -8.02
C TYR A 321 -0.46 20.62 -7.22
N GLU A 322 0.23 21.69 -7.63
CA GLU A 322 1.43 22.12 -6.93
C GLU A 322 1.13 22.49 -5.48
N SER A 323 1.95 21.96 -4.59
CA SER A 323 1.87 22.21 -3.16
C SER A 323 3.28 22.15 -2.59
N LEU A 324 3.64 23.18 -1.83
CA LEU A 324 4.99 23.42 -1.28
C LEU A 324 5.63 22.21 -0.56
N LEU A 325 4.85 21.20 -0.16
CA LEU A 325 5.31 20.06 0.63
C LEU A 325 5.16 18.70 -0.05
N ARG A 326 4.55 18.61 -1.24
CA ARG A 326 4.17 17.31 -1.85
C ARG A 326 4.39 17.24 -3.34
N VAL A 327 3.92 18.22 -4.08
CA VAL A 327 4.04 18.25 -5.54
C VAL A 327 4.74 19.54 -5.89
N ALA A 328 5.97 19.45 -6.36
CA ALA A 328 6.69 20.58 -6.91
C ALA A 328 7.02 20.27 -8.36
N SER A 329 7.14 21.32 -9.17
CA SER A 329 7.64 21.17 -10.52
C SER A 329 8.57 22.32 -10.87
N THR A 330 9.65 22.00 -11.59
CA THR A 330 10.63 22.98 -12.03
C THR A 330 10.87 22.83 -13.52
N ILE A 331 10.78 23.94 -14.26
CA ILE A 331 11.19 23.97 -15.66
C ILE A 331 12.70 24.15 -15.71
N VAL A 332 13.37 23.21 -16.38
CA VAL A 332 14.80 23.27 -16.66
C VAL A 332 14.96 23.08 -18.16
N ASP A 333 15.46 24.11 -18.84
CA ASP A 333 15.45 24.22 -20.30
C ASP A 333 14.01 24.07 -20.87
N ASP A 334 13.75 23.03 -21.68
CA ASP A 334 12.43 22.72 -22.26
C ASP A 334 11.72 21.55 -21.54
N ASP A 335 12.34 20.98 -20.50
CA ASP A 335 11.82 19.87 -19.73
C ASP A 335 11.21 20.34 -18.40
N LEU A 336 10.22 19.60 -17.93
CA LEU A 336 9.66 19.71 -16.59
C LEU A 336 10.28 18.62 -15.73
N VAL A 337 10.84 18.99 -14.58
CA VAL A 337 11.13 18.02 -13.51
C VAL A 337 10.00 18.07 -12.51
N LEU A 338 9.20 17.01 -12.46
CA LEU A 338 8.17 16.80 -11.45
C LEU A 338 8.81 16.16 -10.22
N GLU A 339 8.49 16.69 -9.04
CA GLU A 339 8.93 16.18 -7.75
C GLU A 339 7.71 15.76 -6.91
N LEU A 340 7.66 14.49 -6.53
CA LEU A 340 6.66 13.94 -5.62
C LEU A 340 7.34 13.64 -4.28
N HIS A 341 6.95 14.39 -3.26
CA HIS A 341 7.60 14.43 -1.95
C HIS A 341 6.75 13.81 -0.85
N ARG A 342 7.39 12.99 -0.02
CA ARG A 342 6.87 12.58 1.29
C ARG A 342 7.86 12.99 2.37
N ASP A 343 7.33 13.48 3.48
CA ASP A 343 8.10 13.78 4.68
C ASP A 343 7.41 13.08 5.85
N GLU A 344 8.08 12.09 6.44
CA GLU A 344 7.60 11.37 7.61
C GLU A 344 7.85 12.26 8.84
N ALA A 345 6.79 12.95 9.28
CA ALA A 345 6.86 13.99 10.31
C ALA A 345 7.27 13.48 11.71
N ASP A 346 7.51 12.19 11.88
CA ASP A 346 7.84 11.50 13.13
C ASP A 346 9.29 10.99 13.22
N GLY A 347 10.13 11.23 12.20
CA GLY A 347 11.54 10.83 12.22
C GLY A 347 11.73 9.31 12.20
N GLU A 348 10.79 8.60 11.61
CA GLU A 348 10.81 7.14 11.51
C GLU A 348 11.91 6.67 10.55
N LEU A 349 12.74 5.74 11.03
CA LEU A 349 13.91 5.23 10.31
C LEU A 349 13.53 4.13 9.31
N SER A 350 12.50 4.39 8.52
CA SER A 350 11.85 3.44 7.63
C SER A 350 12.80 2.71 6.68
N TYR A 351 13.74 3.48 6.12
CA TYR A 351 14.83 3.02 5.27
C TYR A 351 15.82 2.03 5.93
N LEU A 352 15.84 1.85 7.27
CA LEU A 352 16.72 0.86 7.91
C LEU A 352 16.22 -0.58 7.76
N TYR A 353 14.95 -0.77 7.39
CA TYR A 353 14.28 -2.06 7.45
C TYR A 353 13.82 -2.59 6.09
N ALA A 354 14.10 -1.86 5.01
CA ALA A 354 13.83 -2.31 3.65
C ALA A 354 14.86 -1.78 2.65
N ASP A 355 15.07 -2.59 1.63
CA ASP A 355 15.95 -2.28 0.51
C ASP A 355 15.29 -1.23 -0.39
N PRO A 356 15.91 -0.05 -0.57
CA PRO A 356 15.40 0.98 -1.47
C PRO A 356 15.60 0.64 -2.96
N GLY A 357 16.49 -0.30 -3.32
CA GLY A 357 16.86 -0.60 -4.70
C GLY A 357 15.71 -1.01 -5.65
N PRO A 358 14.71 -1.80 -5.21
CA PRO A 358 13.60 -2.19 -6.08
C PRO A 358 12.59 -1.07 -6.38
N TRP A 359 12.62 0.04 -5.65
CA TRP A 359 11.52 1.01 -5.66
C TRP A 359 11.44 1.83 -6.93
N LEU A 360 12.58 2.33 -7.42
CA LEU A 360 12.57 3.19 -8.59
C LEU A 360 12.09 2.42 -9.83
N GLU A 361 12.49 1.16 -9.98
CA GLU A 361 12.07 0.28 -11.09
C GLU A 361 10.53 0.17 -11.20
N GLU A 362 9.84 -0.01 -10.07
CA GLU A 362 8.38 -0.12 -10.02
C GLU A 362 7.66 1.21 -10.33
N LEU A 363 8.37 2.34 -10.17
CA LEU A 363 7.84 3.70 -10.37
C LEU A 363 8.16 4.25 -11.78
N LEU A 364 9.14 3.72 -12.50
CA LEU A 364 9.52 4.19 -13.84
C LEU A 364 8.32 4.29 -14.82
N PRO A 365 7.35 3.36 -14.84
CA PRO A 365 6.22 3.45 -15.77
C PRO A 365 5.36 4.71 -15.61
N LEU A 366 5.36 5.36 -14.43
CA LEU A 366 4.64 6.61 -14.19
C LEU A 366 5.03 7.72 -15.17
N ARG A 367 6.29 7.73 -15.62
CA ARG A 367 6.76 8.72 -16.59
C ARG A 367 5.97 8.61 -17.90
N ALA A 368 5.75 7.40 -18.40
CA ALA A 368 5.03 7.17 -19.65
C ALA A 368 3.54 7.52 -19.49
N ASP A 369 2.94 7.15 -18.36
CA ASP A 369 1.55 7.50 -18.03
C ASP A 369 1.36 9.03 -18.04
N LEU A 370 2.22 9.75 -17.33
CA LEU A 370 2.18 11.22 -17.25
C LEU A 370 2.43 11.88 -18.60
N ALA A 371 3.39 11.38 -19.37
CA ALA A 371 3.63 11.83 -20.75
C ALA A 371 2.40 11.60 -21.66
N GLY A 372 1.62 10.57 -21.39
CA GLY A 372 0.33 10.27 -22.04
C GLY A 372 -0.85 11.12 -21.55
N GLY A 373 -0.66 11.97 -20.55
CA GLY A 373 -1.70 12.82 -19.96
C GLY A 373 -2.47 12.18 -18.80
N ASP A 374 -2.01 11.04 -18.28
CA ASP A 374 -2.59 10.44 -17.08
C ASP A 374 -2.08 11.15 -15.81
N LEU A 375 -2.91 12.07 -15.29
CA LEU A 375 -2.57 12.88 -14.12
C LEU A 375 -2.87 12.20 -12.78
N ARG A 376 -3.30 10.93 -12.77
CA ARG A 376 -3.68 10.22 -11.53
C ARG A 376 -2.54 10.17 -10.53
N ALA A 377 -1.30 10.00 -10.98
CA ALA A 377 -0.12 10.00 -10.11
C ALA A 377 0.03 11.32 -9.32
N VAL A 378 -0.16 12.45 -9.99
CA VAL A 378 -0.06 13.79 -9.40
C VAL A 378 -1.24 14.04 -8.45
N ALA A 379 -2.44 13.61 -8.83
CA ALA A 379 -3.63 13.71 -7.99
C ALA A 379 -3.50 12.86 -6.69
N ILE A 380 -2.94 11.66 -6.78
CA ILE A 380 -2.63 10.80 -5.62
C ILE A 380 -1.62 11.49 -4.70
N ALA A 381 -0.53 12.03 -5.25
CA ALA A 381 0.48 12.74 -4.47
C ALA A 381 -0.07 13.98 -3.75
N TRP A 382 -0.95 14.73 -4.42
CA TRP A 382 -1.67 15.84 -3.81
C TRP A 382 -2.60 15.37 -2.66
N ARG A 383 -3.35 14.27 -2.86
CA ARG A 383 -4.30 13.73 -1.87
C ARG A 383 -3.63 13.13 -0.63
N ALA A 384 -2.44 12.54 -0.76
CA ALA A 384 -1.73 11.83 0.31
C ALA A 384 -1.41 12.69 1.56
N PHE A 385 -1.74 13.99 1.55
CA PHE A 385 -1.59 14.89 2.70
C PHE A 385 -2.81 15.77 2.99
N TYR A 386 -3.99 15.50 2.43
CA TYR A 386 -5.20 16.24 2.82
C TYR A 386 -5.63 15.86 4.24
N VAL A 387 -4.96 16.45 5.24
CA VAL A 387 -5.45 16.53 6.60
C VAL A 387 -6.06 17.92 6.72
N PRO A 388 -7.41 18.06 6.67
CA PRO A 388 -8.03 19.34 6.93
C PRO A 388 -7.62 19.77 8.34
N ARG A 389 -6.72 20.75 8.45
CA ARG A 389 -6.41 21.33 9.75
C ARG A 389 -7.67 22.09 10.16
N PRO A 390 -8.13 21.99 11.42
CA PRO A 390 -9.38 22.62 11.86
C PRO A 390 -9.43 24.15 11.73
N TYR A 391 -8.32 24.78 11.29
CA TYR A 391 -8.17 26.22 11.13
C TYR A 391 -7.44 26.63 9.83
N SER A 392 -7.23 25.71 8.88
CA SER A 392 -6.69 26.09 7.57
C SER A 392 -7.81 26.57 6.66
N GLU A 393 -7.57 27.63 5.90
CA GLU A 393 -8.43 28.00 4.79
C GLU A 393 -8.59 26.79 3.84
N PRO A 394 -9.78 26.58 3.27
CA PRO A 394 -9.99 25.50 2.31
C PRO A 394 -9.03 25.70 1.15
N VAL A 395 -8.16 24.72 0.92
CA VAL A 395 -7.32 24.67 -0.29
C VAL A 395 -8.25 24.34 -1.45
N GLU A 396 -8.26 25.20 -2.48
CA GLU A 396 -9.04 24.95 -3.69
C GLU A 396 -8.59 23.63 -4.30
N ARG A 397 -9.56 22.73 -4.50
CA ARG A 397 -9.29 21.37 -4.99
C ARG A 397 -8.91 21.46 -6.47
N PRO A 398 -7.78 20.86 -6.90
CA PRO A 398 -7.51 20.74 -8.32
C PRO A 398 -8.54 19.82 -8.99
N PRO A 399 -8.69 19.87 -10.32
CA PRO A 399 -9.50 18.91 -11.07
C PRO A 399 -9.04 17.50 -10.73
N MET A 400 -9.93 16.62 -10.26
CA MET A 400 -9.58 15.23 -10.03
C MET A 400 -9.80 14.42 -11.31
N PRO A 401 -8.80 13.64 -11.77
CA PRO A 401 -9.00 12.74 -12.91
C PRO A 401 -9.95 11.60 -12.53
N ASP A 402 -10.64 11.05 -13.53
CA ASP A 402 -11.40 9.80 -13.38
C ASP A 402 -10.44 8.63 -13.10
N GLY A 403 -10.98 7.50 -12.64
CA GLY A 403 -10.21 6.27 -12.42
C GLY A 403 -9.17 6.35 -11.30
N LEU A 404 -9.46 7.17 -10.29
CA LEU A 404 -8.81 7.13 -8.97
C LEU A 404 -9.40 6.06 -8.05
N ASP A 405 -10.47 5.39 -8.51
CA ASP A 405 -10.94 4.16 -7.88
C ASP A 405 -9.86 3.10 -7.98
N GLU A 406 -9.72 2.34 -6.90
CA GLU A 406 -8.61 1.42 -6.72
C GLU A 406 -8.53 0.34 -7.81
N ASP A 407 -9.67 -0.12 -8.30
CA ASP A 407 -9.79 -1.13 -9.35
C ASP A 407 -9.27 -0.64 -10.72
N GLU A 408 -9.10 0.67 -10.87
CA GLU A 408 -8.61 1.31 -12.07
C GLU A 408 -7.13 1.70 -11.94
N LEU A 409 -6.52 1.54 -10.75
CA LEU A 409 -5.12 1.86 -10.52
C LEU A 409 -4.19 0.85 -11.19
N THR A 410 -3.18 1.39 -11.86
CA THR A 410 -2.11 0.59 -12.45
C THR A 410 -1.10 0.16 -11.38
N PRO A 411 -0.28 -0.89 -11.64
CA PRO A 411 0.74 -1.34 -10.69
C PRO A 411 1.68 -0.24 -10.20
N GLN A 412 2.05 0.68 -11.08
CA GLN A 412 2.91 1.83 -10.77
C GLN A 412 2.22 2.89 -9.91
N LEU A 413 0.90 3.07 -10.03
CA LEU A 413 0.12 3.93 -9.12
C LEU A 413 0.03 3.29 -7.73
N HIS A 414 -0.09 1.97 -7.65
CA HIS A 414 0.04 1.26 -6.36
C HIS A 414 1.45 1.44 -5.77
N ALA A 415 2.52 1.32 -6.56
CA ALA A 415 3.88 1.58 -6.10
C ALA A 415 4.04 3.03 -5.59
N LEU A 416 3.42 4.00 -6.25
CA LEU A 416 3.41 5.39 -5.78
C LEU A 416 2.67 5.56 -4.46
N ILE A 417 1.49 4.96 -4.31
CA ILE A 417 0.76 4.95 -3.03
C ILE A 417 1.66 4.39 -1.93
N ARG A 418 2.36 3.27 -2.20
CA ARG A 418 3.32 2.73 -1.24
C ARG A 418 4.43 3.72 -0.92
N LEU A 419 4.98 4.44 -1.90
CA LEU A 419 6.04 5.43 -1.64
C LEU A 419 5.56 6.55 -0.72
N LEU A 420 4.31 6.98 -0.91
CA LEU A 420 3.70 8.12 -0.22
C LEU A 420 3.06 7.77 1.12
N GLU A 421 2.61 6.52 1.30
CA GLU A 421 1.78 6.08 2.43
C GLU A 421 2.37 4.90 3.20
N GLU A 422 3.07 3.98 2.54
CA GLU A 422 3.65 2.80 3.17
C GLU A 422 5.12 3.04 3.55
N ILE A 423 5.48 2.59 4.73
CA ILE A 423 6.85 2.59 5.22
C ILE A 423 7.53 1.33 4.62
N PRO A 424 8.65 1.45 3.87
CA PRO A 424 9.29 0.35 3.16
C PRO A 424 9.47 -0.97 3.92
#